data_AF-A0A7K3BAY8-F1
#
_entry.id   AF-A0A7K3BAY8-F1
#
_cell.length_a   1.000
_cell.length_b   1.000
_cell.length_c   1.000
_cell.angle_alpha   90.00
_cell.angle_beta   90.00
_cell.angle_gamma   90.00
#
_symmetry.space_group_name_H-M   'P 1'
#
loop_
_entity.id
_entity.type
_entity.pdbx_description
1 polymer ?
#
loop_
_entity_poly.entity_id
_entity_poly.type
_entity_poly.pdbx_seq_one_letter_code
_entity_poly.pdbx_strand_id
1 'polypeptide(L)'
;MTTTNARLRPIGDRLVGPGQPVYVTGEIGINHNGSLEDAFALIDAAVEAGADGVKFQKRTPEICTPRDQWDIERDTPWGRMTYIDYRHKVEFGEDEYRAIDEYCTKKGIDWFASPWDVPSVEFLEKFENVRVHKVASASLTDDELLRALRATGKTVILSTGMSTPKQIRHAVEVLGSENIILCHATSTYPAKHEELNLRMINTLQSEFPNVPVGYSGHEIGLQTTLAAVALGAVFVERHITLDRANWGSDQAASVEPQGLDRLVRDIRIIEQALGDGVKKVYEGELGPMKKLRRVPGVIAEQEAAQAAAAAEPETVSA
;
A
#
# COMPACT_ATOMS: atom_id res chain seq x y z
N MET A 1 17.20 -25.73 -5.37
CA MET A 1 16.86 -24.37 -5.83
C MET A 1 15.49 -24.07 -5.29
N THR A 2 15.42 -23.38 -4.17
CA THR A 2 14.17 -22.88 -3.58
C THR A 2 13.48 -22.05 -4.64
N THR A 3 12.28 -22.46 -5.05
CA THR A 3 11.41 -21.65 -5.89
C THR A 3 11.11 -20.39 -5.11
N THR A 4 11.86 -19.31 -5.36
CA THR A 4 11.47 -17.96 -4.98
C THR A 4 10.06 -17.79 -5.51
N ASN A 5 9.10 -17.62 -4.60
CA ASN A 5 7.73 -17.38 -4.98
C ASN A 5 7.72 -16.15 -5.90
N ALA A 6 7.36 -16.34 -7.17
CA ALA A 6 7.48 -15.33 -8.23
C ALA A 6 6.74 -14.02 -7.89
N ARG A 7 5.84 -14.04 -6.90
CA ARG A 7 5.00 -12.93 -6.45
C ARG A 7 5.49 -12.23 -5.19
N LEU A 8 6.78 -12.33 -4.84
CA LEU A 8 7.37 -11.58 -3.73
C LEU A 8 8.28 -10.47 -4.26
N ARG A 9 8.20 -9.27 -3.67
CA ARG A 9 9.10 -8.15 -3.95
C ARG A 9 9.70 -7.61 -2.66
N PRO A 10 11.01 -7.34 -2.61
CA PRO A 10 11.61 -6.74 -1.43
C PRO A 10 11.24 -5.25 -1.31
N ILE A 11 10.90 -4.81 -0.10
CA ILE A 11 10.92 -3.42 0.32
C ILE A 11 11.81 -3.39 1.57
N GLY A 12 13.01 -2.82 1.44
CA GLY A 12 14.03 -2.95 2.47
C GLY A 12 14.30 -4.42 2.79
N ASP A 13 14.21 -4.77 4.07
CA ASP A 13 14.41 -6.14 4.56
C ASP A 13 13.13 -6.99 4.55
N ARG A 14 11.99 -6.43 4.11
CA ARG A 14 10.68 -7.09 4.09
C ARG A 14 10.34 -7.63 2.71
N LEU A 15 9.66 -8.76 2.66
CA LEU A 15 9.07 -9.29 1.43
C LEU A 15 7.59 -8.92 1.38
N VAL A 16 7.15 -8.35 0.26
CA VAL A 16 5.76 -7.99 0.00
C VAL A 16 5.17 -8.91 -1.05
N GLY A 17 4.05 -9.56 -0.72
CA GLY A 17 3.36 -10.47 -1.61
C GLY A 17 2.46 -11.48 -0.88
N PRO A 18 1.85 -12.42 -1.60
CA PRO A 18 0.92 -13.38 -1.01
C PRO A 18 1.57 -14.20 0.11
N GLY A 19 0.84 -14.37 1.22
CA GLY A 19 1.30 -15.08 2.41
C GLY A 19 2.25 -14.28 3.31
N GLN A 20 2.55 -13.02 2.96
CA GLN A 20 3.21 -12.06 3.85
C GLN A 20 2.17 -11.12 4.46
N PRO A 21 2.46 -10.50 5.62
CA PRO A 21 1.67 -9.38 6.11
C PRO A 21 1.57 -8.28 5.06
N VAL A 22 0.39 -7.66 4.95
CA VAL A 22 0.14 -6.51 4.09
C VAL A 22 1.07 -5.38 4.49
N TYR A 23 1.80 -4.84 3.53
CA TYR A 23 2.65 -3.68 3.76
C TYR A 23 1.81 -2.40 3.75
N VAL A 24 1.71 -1.72 4.89
CA VAL A 24 0.88 -0.52 5.06
C VAL A 24 1.75 0.73 5.04
N THR A 25 1.43 1.65 4.12
CA THR A 25 2.15 2.92 3.93
C THR A 25 1.26 4.12 4.26
N GLY A 26 1.76 5.01 5.11
CA GLY A 26 1.22 6.35 5.29
C GLY A 26 1.79 7.30 4.23
N GLU A 27 0.98 7.71 3.26
CA GLU A 27 1.38 8.72 2.27
C GLU A 27 1.29 10.12 2.90
N ILE A 28 2.45 10.68 3.22
CA ILE A 28 2.59 12.06 3.70
C ILE A 28 2.40 13.02 2.53
N GLY A 29 2.91 12.66 1.35
CA GLY A 29 2.77 13.48 0.14
C GLY A 29 3.31 14.89 0.37
N ILE A 30 2.41 15.87 0.32
CA ILE A 30 2.70 17.29 0.62
C ILE A 30 1.94 17.81 1.86
N ASN A 31 1.30 16.93 2.64
CA ASN A 31 0.51 17.33 3.82
C ASN A 31 1.36 17.93 4.95
N HIS A 32 2.69 17.79 4.86
CA HIS A 32 3.65 18.49 5.71
C HIS A 32 3.75 19.98 5.40
N ASN A 33 3.18 20.48 4.30
CA ASN A 33 3.11 21.92 3.98
C ASN A 33 4.47 22.66 4.03
N GLY A 34 5.56 21.97 3.70
CA GLY A 34 6.93 22.52 3.79
C GLY A 34 7.48 22.66 5.22
N SER A 35 6.84 22.06 6.22
CA SER A 35 7.28 22.04 7.62
C SER A 35 7.89 20.68 7.99
N LEU A 36 9.15 20.67 8.45
CA LEU A 36 9.79 19.47 8.99
C LEU A 36 9.12 18.99 10.29
N GLU A 37 8.61 19.92 11.09
CA GLU A 37 7.88 19.58 12.32
C GLU A 37 6.63 18.77 12.00
N ASP A 38 5.85 19.21 11.01
CA ASP A 38 4.65 18.49 10.57
C ASP A 38 5.02 17.15 9.93
N ALA A 39 6.11 17.09 9.15
CA ALA A 39 6.61 15.84 8.59
C ALA A 39 6.98 14.83 9.69
N PHE A 40 7.69 15.25 10.74
CA PHE A 40 8.05 14.38 11.86
C PHE A 40 6.83 13.95 12.68
N ALA A 41 5.86 14.83 12.89
CA ALA A 41 4.61 14.47 13.56
C ALA A 41 3.80 13.44 12.76
N LEU A 42 3.78 13.55 11.42
CA LEU A 42 3.15 12.55 10.55
C LEU A 42 3.88 11.20 10.56
N ILE A 43 5.23 11.22 10.61
CA ILE A 43 6.03 10.01 10.79
C ILE A 43 5.71 9.36 12.13
N ASP A 44 5.62 10.14 13.21
CA ASP A 44 5.27 9.62 14.53
C ASP A 44 3.88 8.98 14.55
N ALA A 45 2.89 9.61 13.93
CA ALA A 45 1.55 9.03 13.79
C ALA A 45 1.57 7.70 13.03
N ALA A 46 2.41 7.56 12.00
CA ALA A 46 2.57 6.31 11.25
C ALA A 46 3.23 5.21 12.08
N VAL A 47 4.29 5.56 12.83
CA VAL A 47 4.99 4.64 13.74
C VAL A 47 4.05 4.16 14.85
N GLU A 48 3.32 5.08 15.49
CA GLU A 48 2.37 4.77 16.57
C GLU A 48 1.25 3.84 16.10
N ALA A 49 0.76 4.04 14.87
CA ALA A 49 -0.24 3.17 14.26
C ALA A 49 0.32 1.78 13.87
N GLY A 50 1.64 1.60 13.84
CA GLY A 50 2.29 0.38 13.39
C GLY A 50 2.32 0.22 11.86
N ALA A 51 2.32 1.34 11.12
CA ALA A 51 2.55 1.32 9.68
C ALA A 51 3.97 0.80 9.37
N ASP A 52 4.13 0.21 8.19
CA ASP A 52 5.40 -0.38 7.78
C ASP A 52 6.33 0.66 7.14
N GLY A 53 5.76 1.68 6.50
CA GLY A 53 6.53 2.79 5.94
C GLY A 53 5.75 4.09 5.81
N VAL A 54 6.48 5.16 5.53
CA VAL A 54 5.94 6.46 5.11
C VAL A 54 6.39 6.80 3.70
N LYS A 55 5.56 7.54 2.98
CA LYS A 55 5.87 7.97 1.61
C LYS A 55 5.76 9.48 1.44
N PHE A 56 6.73 10.04 0.74
CA PHE A 56 6.78 11.44 0.34
C PHE A 56 6.62 11.59 -1.18
N GLN A 57 6.67 12.83 -1.66
CA GLN A 57 6.75 13.12 -3.09
C GLN A 57 7.96 14.01 -3.35
N LYS A 58 8.75 13.67 -4.37
CA LYS A 58 9.87 14.48 -4.83
C LYS A 58 9.64 14.92 -6.27
N ARG A 59 9.78 16.21 -6.52
CA ARG A 59 9.66 16.78 -7.86
C ARG A 59 10.60 17.96 -8.06
N THR A 60 10.82 18.25 -9.33
CA THR A 60 11.35 19.53 -9.83
C THR A 60 10.15 20.38 -10.24
N PRO A 61 9.79 21.44 -9.48
CA PRO A 61 8.57 22.21 -9.71
C PRO A 61 8.38 22.67 -11.16
N GLU A 62 9.46 23.06 -11.83
CA GLU A 62 9.46 23.55 -13.21
C GLU A 62 9.15 22.46 -14.24
N ILE A 63 9.52 21.20 -13.96
CA ILE A 63 9.24 20.07 -14.85
C ILE A 63 7.80 19.59 -14.65
N CYS A 64 7.39 19.46 -13.38
CA CYS A 64 6.12 18.81 -13.04
C CYS A 64 4.92 19.75 -13.02
N THR A 65 5.13 21.06 -13.16
CA THR A 65 4.05 22.06 -13.22
C THR A 65 3.91 22.56 -14.64
N PRO A 66 2.74 22.38 -15.30
CA PRO A 66 2.51 22.94 -16.62
C PRO A 66 2.73 24.46 -16.65
N ARG A 67 3.45 24.97 -17.66
CA ARG A 67 3.91 26.37 -17.71
C ARG A 67 2.77 27.40 -17.65
N ASP A 68 1.62 27.05 -18.22
CA ASP A 68 0.39 27.86 -18.21
C ASP A 68 -0.24 27.98 -16.82
N GLN A 69 0.12 27.12 -15.87
CA GLN A 69 -0.35 27.17 -14.49
C GLN A 69 0.53 28.03 -13.58
N TRP A 70 1.77 28.32 -13.96
CA TRP A 70 2.77 28.90 -13.05
C TRP A 70 2.32 30.22 -12.43
N ASP A 71 1.87 31.15 -13.27
CA ASP A 71 1.56 32.53 -12.88
C ASP A 71 0.13 32.67 -12.31
N ILE A 72 -0.63 31.57 -12.17
CA ILE A 72 -1.96 31.59 -11.57
C ILE A 72 -1.81 31.79 -10.06
N GLU A 73 -2.29 32.93 -9.56
CA GLU A 73 -2.26 33.23 -8.13
C GLU A 73 -3.25 32.40 -7.34
N ARG A 74 -2.85 31.99 -6.13
CA ARG A 74 -3.69 31.28 -5.17
C ARG A 74 -3.58 31.89 -3.79
N ASP A 75 -4.68 31.85 -3.05
CA ASP A 75 -4.67 32.14 -1.62
C ASP A 75 -4.12 30.93 -0.86
N THR A 76 -3.00 31.13 -0.18
CA THR A 76 -2.33 30.12 0.64
C THR A 76 -2.24 30.58 2.09
N PRO A 77 -1.93 29.69 3.06
CA PRO A 77 -1.71 30.07 4.46
C PRO A 77 -0.58 31.07 4.66
N TRP A 78 0.31 31.20 3.67
CA TRP A 78 1.48 32.09 3.70
C TRP A 78 1.29 33.37 2.88
N GLY A 79 0.05 33.67 2.49
CA GLY A 79 -0.30 34.79 1.64
C GLY A 79 -0.58 34.39 0.20
N ARG A 80 -0.98 35.37 -0.59
CA ARG A 80 -1.24 35.19 -2.02
C ARG A 80 0.09 35.06 -2.76
N MET A 81 0.24 34.00 -3.55
CA MET A 81 1.44 33.72 -4.34
C MET A 81 1.09 33.01 -5.63
N THR A 82 2.03 33.00 -6.58
CA THR A 82 1.88 32.25 -7.83
C THR A 82 1.88 30.76 -7.54
N TYR A 83 1.28 29.96 -8.43
CA TYR A 83 1.23 28.51 -8.22
C TYR A 83 2.64 27.92 -8.19
N ILE A 84 3.56 28.40 -9.03
CA ILE A 84 4.94 27.90 -9.04
C ILE A 84 5.67 28.23 -7.72
N ASP A 85 5.49 29.43 -7.16
CA ASP A 85 6.07 29.80 -5.85
C ASP A 85 5.56 28.89 -4.73
N TYR A 86 4.26 28.58 -4.75
CA TYR A 86 3.67 27.61 -3.84
C TYR A 86 4.35 26.24 -3.98
N ARG A 87 4.56 25.76 -5.21
CA ARG A 87 5.22 24.46 -5.45
C ARG A 87 6.65 24.46 -4.90
N HIS A 88 7.42 25.53 -5.07
CA HIS A 88 8.74 25.65 -4.46
C HIS A 88 8.68 25.66 -2.94
N LYS A 89 7.70 26.35 -2.36
CA LYS A 89 7.59 26.51 -0.91
C LYS A 89 7.34 25.20 -0.16
N VAL A 90 6.58 24.28 -0.75
CA VAL A 90 6.28 22.98 -0.13
C VAL A 90 7.23 21.85 -0.57
N GLU A 91 8.14 22.11 -1.51
CA GLU A 91 9.05 21.10 -2.02
C GLU A 91 10.33 21.05 -1.18
N PHE A 92 10.53 19.93 -0.49
CA PHE A 92 11.74 19.72 0.32
C PHE A 92 13.00 19.56 -0.53
N GLY A 93 14.10 20.11 0.00
CA GLY A 93 15.44 19.99 -0.52
C GLY A 93 16.22 18.85 0.13
N GLU A 94 17.53 18.82 -0.13
CA GLU A 94 18.39 17.73 0.34
C GLU A 94 18.53 17.70 1.87
N ASP A 95 18.65 18.87 2.51
CA ASP A 95 18.81 18.96 3.96
C ASP A 95 17.56 18.47 4.70
N GLU A 96 16.36 18.80 4.22
CA GLU A 96 15.12 18.31 4.81
C GLU A 96 14.97 16.80 4.62
N TYR A 97 15.29 16.26 3.44
CA TYR A 97 15.25 14.81 3.22
C TYR A 97 16.32 14.05 4.02
N ARG A 98 17.50 14.65 4.28
CA ARG A 98 18.49 14.07 5.22
C ARG A 98 17.95 14.01 6.65
N ALA A 99 17.28 15.06 7.10
CA ALA A 99 16.67 15.08 8.42
C ALA A 99 15.54 14.03 8.53
N ILE A 100 14.73 13.86 7.48
CA ILE A 100 13.72 12.80 7.38
C ILE A 100 14.36 11.40 7.39
N ASP A 101 15.43 11.20 6.62
CA ASP A 101 16.15 9.94 6.55
C ASP A 101 16.69 9.49 7.91
N GLU A 102 17.35 10.40 8.63
CA GLU A 102 17.84 10.18 9.99
C GLU A 102 16.69 9.91 10.98
N TYR A 103 15.59 10.65 10.86
CA TYR A 103 14.44 10.50 11.74
C TYR A 103 13.75 9.15 11.56
N CYS A 104 13.48 8.74 10.33
CA CYS A 104 12.90 7.44 9.99
C CYS A 104 13.80 6.29 10.45
N THR A 105 15.12 6.40 10.25
CA THR A 105 16.11 5.44 10.74
C THR A 105 16.03 5.28 12.26
N LYS A 106 15.99 6.40 13.01
CA LYS A 106 15.87 6.38 14.47
C LYS A 106 14.56 5.76 14.95
N LYS A 107 13.48 5.95 14.20
CA LYS A 107 12.14 5.42 14.51
C LYS A 107 11.94 3.98 14.07
N GLY A 108 12.82 3.44 13.23
CA GLY A 108 12.73 2.07 12.70
C GLY A 108 11.58 1.89 11.71
N ILE A 109 11.26 2.93 10.93
CA ILE A 109 10.23 2.90 9.88
C ILE A 109 10.88 3.14 8.52
N ASP A 110 10.43 2.40 7.51
CA ASP A 110 10.90 2.60 6.15
C ASP A 110 10.37 3.92 5.59
N TRP A 111 11.16 4.60 4.78
CA TRP A 111 10.68 5.75 4.02
C TRP A 111 11.10 5.67 2.56
N PHE A 112 10.27 6.25 1.70
CA PHE A 112 10.53 6.37 0.28
C PHE A 112 9.71 7.53 -0.29
N ALA A 113 9.84 7.78 -1.59
CA ALA A 113 9.08 8.82 -2.24
C ALA A 113 8.60 8.41 -3.63
N SER A 114 7.64 9.17 -4.13
CA SER A 114 7.31 9.21 -5.54
C SER A 114 8.15 10.27 -6.25
N PRO A 115 9.15 9.91 -7.07
CA PRO A 115 9.76 10.85 -8.00
C PRO A 115 8.78 11.15 -9.14
N TRP A 116 8.60 12.43 -9.45
CA TRP A 116 7.73 12.91 -10.53
C TRP A 116 8.47 13.22 -11.83
N ASP A 117 9.80 13.15 -11.82
CA ASP A 117 10.70 13.43 -12.94
C ASP A 117 12.04 12.69 -12.75
N VAL A 118 12.83 12.58 -13.82
CA VAL A 118 14.13 11.89 -13.80
C VAL A 118 15.12 12.51 -12.79
N PRO A 119 15.29 13.85 -12.71
CA PRO A 119 16.12 14.46 -11.66
C PRO A 119 15.71 14.07 -10.24
N SER A 120 14.42 13.86 -9.99
CA SER A 120 13.91 13.39 -8.70
C SER A 120 14.29 11.94 -8.41
N VAL A 121 14.43 11.08 -9.43
CA VAL A 121 15.01 9.74 -9.27
C VAL A 121 16.46 9.86 -8.82
N GLU A 122 17.27 10.65 -9.55
CA GLU A 122 18.68 10.87 -9.24
C GLU A 122 18.87 11.47 -7.83
N PHE A 123 17.99 12.39 -7.43
CA PHE A 123 17.96 12.96 -6.09
C PHE A 123 17.75 11.87 -5.01
N LEU A 124 16.77 11.00 -5.20
CA LEU A 124 16.43 9.96 -4.22
C LEU A 124 17.51 8.87 -4.14
N GLU A 125 18.25 8.61 -5.21
CA GLU A 125 19.37 7.65 -5.21
C GLU A 125 20.57 8.11 -4.36
N LYS A 126 20.59 9.36 -3.89
CA LYS A 126 21.58 9.82 -2.89
C LYS A 126 21.35 9.26 -1.49
N PHE A 127 20.17 8.67 -1.24
CA PHE A 127 19.76 8.17 0.07
C PHE A 127 19.76 6.63 0.08
N GLU A 128 20.64 6.04 0.90
CA GLU A 128 20.78 4.58 0.97
C GLU A 128 19.53 3.88 1.51
N ASN A 129 18.77 4.54 2.40
CA ASN A 129 17.56 3.98 3.00
C ASN A 129 16.34 4.04 2.07
N VAL A 130 16.41 4.75 0.94
CA VAL A 130 15.36 4.67 -0.09
C VAL A 130 15.55 3.37 -0.88
N ARG A 131 14.92 2.30 -0.39
CA ARG A 131 15.04 0.92 -0.94
C ARG A 131 13.97 0.56 -1.98
N VAL A 132 12.99 1.44 -2.17
CA VAL A 132 11.85 1.25 -3.07
C VAL A 132 11.46 2.60 -3.68
N HIS A 133 10.89 2.59 -4.89
CA HIS A 133 10.33 3.78 -5.52
C HIS A 133 8.83 3.61 -5.77
N LYS A 134 8.10 4.74 -5.82
CA LYS A 134 6.67 4.74 -6.16
C LYS A 134 6.41 5.54 -7.43
N VAL A 135 5.86 4.91 -8.46
CA VAL A 135 5.31 5.65 -9.61
C VAL A 135 3.90 6.12 -9.28
N ALA A 136 3.69 7.44 -9.31
CA ALA A 136 2.35 8.02 -9.21
C ALA A 136 1.51 7.68 -10.45
N SER A 137 0.19 7.57 -10.30
CA SER A 137 -0.72 7.27 -11.42
C SER A 137 -0.55 8.23 -12.61
N ALA A 138 -0.29 9.52 -12.33
CA ALA A 138 -0.07 10.54 -13.35
C ALA A 138 1.17 10.29 -14.22
N SER A 139 2.16 9.57 -13.67
CA SER A 139 3.45 9.30 -14.29
C SER A 139 3.51 7.92 -14.98
N LEU A 140 2.41 7.16 -14.98
CA LEU A 140 2.37 5.80 -15.54
C LEU A 140 2.72 5.77 -17.04
N THR A 141 2.44 6.83 -17.77
CA THR A 141 2.70 6.93 -19.22
C THR A 141 4.03 7.63 -19.55
N ASP A 142 4.85 7.93 -18.55
CA ASP A 142 6.15 8.58 -18.74
C ASP A 142 7.26 7.53 -18.90
N ASP A 143 7.45 7.04 -20.13
CA ASP A 143 8.45 6.02 -20.45
C ASP A 143 9.87 6.39 -20.01
N GLU A 144 10.23 7.68 -20.04
CA GLU A 144 11.56 8.14 -19.66
C GLU A 144 11.77 7.95 -18.16
N LEU A 145 10.82 8.40 -17.35
CA LEU A 145 10.81 8.20 -15.90
C LEU A 145 10.75 6.71 -15.54
N LEU A 146 9.91 5.92 -16.20
CA LEU A 146 9.81 4.48 -15.96
C LEU A 146 11.13 3.75 -16.25
N ARG A 147 11.85 4.13 -17.31
CA ARG A 147 13.17 3.56 -17.63
C ARG A 147 14.23 3.96 -16.61
N ALA A 148 14.23 5.22 -16.16
CA ALA A 148 15.14 5.68 -15.11
C ALA A 148 14.92 4.90 -13.81
N LEU A 149 13.66 4.72 -13.41
CA LEU A 149 13.28 3.92 -12.23
C LEU A 149 13.70 2.45 -12.36
N ARG A 150 13.46 1.82 -13.51
CA ARG A 150 13.92 0.46 -13.77
C ARG A 150 15.43 0.31 -13.66
N ALA A 151 16.19 1.30 -14.13
CA ALA A 151 17.64 1.28 -14.11
C ALA A 151 18.24 1.30 -12.69
N THR A 152 17.48 1.76 -11.68
CA THR A 152 17.89 1.69 -10.27
C THR A 152 18.01 0.24 -9.75
N GLY A 153 17.32 -0.71 -10.39
CA GLY A 153 17.25 -2.10 -9.95
C GLY A 153 16.46 -2.33 -8.65
N LYS A 154 15.88 -1.29 -8.06
CA LYS A 154 15.03 -1.37 -6.88
C LYS A 154 13.61 -1.78 -7.25
N THR A 155 12.86 -2.29 -6.27
CA THR A 155 11.43 -2.53 -6.42
C THR A 155 10.72 -1.21 -6.75
N VAL A 156 9.74 -1.26 -7.65
CA VAL A 156 8.90 -0.12 -8.02
C VAL A 156 7.43 -0.42 -7.76
N ILE A 157 6.78 0.39 -6.93
CA ILE A 157 5.34 0.32 -6.68
C ILE A 157 4.62 1.22 -7.71
N LEU A 158 3.91 0.62 -8.66
CA LEU A 158 3.23 1.31 -9.75
C LEU A 158 1.72 1.44 -9.48
N SER A 159 1.21 2.67 -9.31
CA SER A 159 -0.25 2.90 -9.24
C SER A 159 -0.84 3.03 -10.63
N THR A 160 -2.05 2.51 -10.81
CA THR A 160 -2.71 2.41 -12.13
C THR A 160 -3.93 3.31 -12.30
N GLY A 161 -4.07 4.35 -11.49
CA GLY A 161 -5.16 5.32 -11.67
C GLY A 161 -5.06 6.04 -13.01
N MET A 162 -6.18 6.59 -13.50
CA MET A 162 -6.26 7.34 -14.78
C MET A 162 -5.79 6.55 -16.02
N SER A 163 -5.65 5.23 -15.92
CA SER A 163 -4.98 4.42 -16.93
C SER A 163 -5.91 3.37 -17.54
N THR A 164 -5.79 3.18 -18.85
CA THR A 164 -6.44 2.08 -19.57
C THR A 164 -5.64 0.77 -19.40
N PRO A 165 -6.25 -0.40 -19.63
CA PRO A 165 -5.51 -1.68 -19.60
C PRO A 165 -4.30 -1.73 -20.54
N LYS A 166 -4.38 -1.06 -21.71
CA LYS A 166 -3.25 -0.98 -22.66
C LYS A 166 -2.08 -0.19 -22.09
N GLN A 167 -2.35 0.94 -21.43
CA GLN A 167 -1.30 1.75 -20.78
C GLN A 167 -0.67 1.00 -19.61
N ILE A 168 -1.47 0.29 -18.80
CA ILE A 168 -0.96 -0.54 -17.70
C ILE A 168 -0.01 -1.61 -18.23
N ARG A 169 -0.41 -2.36 -19.27
CA ARG A 169 0.45 -3.37 -19.89
C ARG A 169 1.76 -2.79 -20.40
N HIS A 170 1.69 -1.66 -21.12
CA HIS A 170 2.88 -0.97 -21.62
C HIS A 170 3.82 -0.55 -20.47
N ALA A 171 3.30 0.04 -19.40
CA ALA A 171 4.10 0.43 -18.24
C ALA A 171 4.77 -0.78 -17.55
N VAL A 172 4.05 -1.90 -17.43
CA VAL A 172 4.60 -3.17 -16.91
C VAL A 172 5.71 -3.71 -17.81
N GLU A 173 5.58 -3.62 -19.13
CA GLU A 173 6.62 -4.01 -20.08
C GLU A 173 7.87 -3.12 -19.95
N VAL A 174 7.68 -1.80 -19.81
CA VAL A 174 8.78 -0.84 -19.65
C VAL A 174 9.53 -1.05 -18.34
N LEU A 175 8.83 -1.22 -17.21
CA LEU A 175 9.44 -1.43 -15.89
C LEU A 175 9.99 -2.87 -15.69
N GLY A 176 9.36 -3.86 -16.32
CA GLY A 176 9.63 -5.28 -16.09
C GLY A 176 8.85 -5.83 -14.90
N SER A 177 8.07 -6.89 -15.14
CA SER A 177 7.14 -7.46 -14.14
C SER A 177 7.82 -8.04 -12.89
N GLU A 178 9.08 -8.45 -12.97
CA GLU A 178 9.86 -8.98 -11.84
C GLU A 178 10.30 -7.90 -10.83
N ASN A 179 10.18 -6.61 -11.17
CA ASN A 179 10.64 -5.50 -10.34
C ASN A 179 9.50 -4.72 -9.68
N ILE A 180 8.23 -5.08 -9.94
CA ILE A 180 7.11 -4.21 -9.58
C ILE A 180 6.14 -4.82 -8.57
N ILE A 181 5.49 -3.93 -7.83
CA ILE A 181 4.20 -4.14 -7.15
C ILE A 181 3.18 -3.28 -7.89
N LEU A 182 2.05 -3.84 -8.32
CA LEU A 182 0.98 -3.07 -8.97
C LEU A 182 -0.06 -2.62 -7.95
N CYS A 183 -0.52 -1.39 -8.01
CA CYS A 183 -1.58 -0.89 -7.14
C CYS A 183 -2.80 -0.45 -7.95
N HIS A 184 -3.94 -1.07 -7.67
CA HIS A 184 -5.22 -0.52 -8.09
C HIS A 184 -5.45 0.82 -7.39
N ALA A 185 -5.91 1.83 -8.14
CA ALA A 185 -6.16 3.16 -7.62
C ALA A 185 -7.20 3.90 -8.47
N THR A 186 -8.01 4.75 -7.82
CA THR A 186 -8.86 5.74 -8.50
C THR A 186 -8.38 7.12 -8.06
N SER A 187 -7.85 7.93 -8.98
CA SER A 187 -7.17 9.20 -8.68
C SER A 187 -8.12 10.41 -8.65
N THR A 188 -9.23 10.27 -7.92
CA THR A 188 -10.11 11.37 -7.52
C THR A 188 -9.97 11.57 -6.01
N TYR A 189 -9.94 12.82 -5.55
CA TYR A 189 -9.60 13.17 -4.16
C TYR A 189 -10.69 14.08 -3.56
N PRO A 190 -11.64 13.55 -2.76
CA PRO A 190 -11.82 12.14 -2.42
C PRO A 190 -12.48 11.31 -3.53
N ALA A 191 -12.12 10.02 -3.61
CA ALA A 191 -12.75 9.07 -4.51
C ALA A 191 -14.12 8.62 -3.98
N LYS A 192 -15.13 8.59 -4.85
CA LYS A 192 -16.47 8.10 -4.50
C LYS A 192 -16.49 6.58 -4.46
N HIS A 193 -17.29 6.00 -3.55
CA HIS A 193 -17.32 4.55 -3.33
C HIS A 193 -17.72 3.77 -4.59
N GLU A 194 -18.65 4.29 -5.39
CA GLU A 194 -19.10 3.70 -6.66
C GLU A 194 -18.04 3.74 -7.77
N GLU A 195 -17.01 4.58 -7.64
CA GLU A 195 -15.89 4.73 -8.59
C GLU A 195 -14.66 3.91 -8.18
N LEU A 196 -14.68 3.29 -6.99
CA LEU A 196 -13.52 2.54 -6.47
C LEU A 196 -13.26 1.24 -7.22
N ASN A 197 -14.30 0.55 -7.68
CA ASN A 197 -14.17 -0.69 -8.46
C ASN A 197 -13.15 -1.71 -7.88
N LEU A 198 -13.24 -2.06 -6.59
CA LEU A 198 -12.24 -2.88 -5.90
C LEU A 198 -11.98 -4.27 -6.53
N ARG A 199 -12.95 -4.82 -7.28
CA ARG A 199 -12.76 -6.07 -8.04
C ARG A 199 -11.65 -5.99 -9.09
N MET A 200 -11.22 -4.77 -9.46
CA MET A 200 -10.06 -4.57 -10.32
C MET A 200 -8.78 -5.16 -9.71
N ILE A 201 -8.67 -5.28 -8.38
CA ILE A 201 -7.57 -5.99 -7.71
C ILE A 201 -7.47 -7.42 -8.25
N ASN A 202 -8.59 -8.14 -8.36
CA ASN A 202 -8.59 -9.52 -8.87
C ASN A 202 -8.33 -9.58 -10.38
N THR A 203 -8.79 -8.58 -11.14
CA THR A 203 -8.45 -8.45 -12.56
C THR A 203 -6.95 -8.30 -12.75
N LEU A 204 -6.29 -7.40 -12.01
CA LEU A 204 -4.84 -7.22 -12.06
C LEU A 204 -4.08 -8.47 -11.62
N GLN A 205 -4.54 -9.16 -10.57
CA GLN A 205 -3.94 -10.43 -10.13
C GLN A 205 -4.03 -11.52 -11.21
N SER A 206 -5.12 -11.55 -11.97
CA SER A 206 -5.34 -12.52 -13.04
C SER A 206 -4.53 -12.17 -14.30
N GLU A 207 -4.44 -10.88 -14.64
CA GLU A 207 -3.70 -10.39 -15.81
C GLU A 207 -2.18 -10.47 -15.60
N PHE A 208 -1.70 -10.26 -14.37
CA PHE A 208 -0.28 -10.28 -14.00
C PHE A 208 0.00 -11.29 -12.88
N PRO A 209 -0.08 -12.60 -13.15
CA PRO A 209 -0.01 -13.64 -12.11
C PRO A 209 1.35 -13.72 -11.40
N ASN A 210 2.42 -13.16 -11.98
CA ASN A 210 3.74 -13.06 -11.34
C ASN A 210 3.95 -11.75 -10.56
N VAL A 211 2.97 -10.84 -10.54
CA VAL A 211 3.10 -9.53 -9.90
C VAL A 211 2.26 -9.48 -8.60
N PRO A 212 2.82 -9.03 -7.47
CA PRO A 212 2.03 -8.70 -6.29
C PRO A 212 1.14 -7.48 -6.57
N VAL A 213 -0.12 -7.54 -6.10
CA VAL A 213 -1.12 -6.50 -6.32
C VAL A 213 -1.54 -5.90 -4.98
N GLY A 214 -1.48 -4.57 -4.87
CA GLY A 214 -1.93 -3.77 -3.74
C GLY A 214 -3.03 -2.78 -4.11
N TYR A 215 -3.27 -1.84 -3.21
CA TYR A 215 -4.30 -0.82 -3.30
C TYR A 215 -3.77 0.53 -2.82
N SER A 216 -4.00 1.59 -3.60
CA SER A 216 -3.69 2.98 -3.25
C SER A 216 -5.01 3.75 -3.24
N GLY A 217 -5.46 4.11 -2.04
CA GLY A 217 -6.80 4.62 -1.77
C GLY A 217 -6.86 6.12 -1.52
N HIS A 218 -7.90 6.76 -2.05
CA HIS A 218 -8.15 8.21 -1.95
C HIS A 218 -9.59 8.51 -1.49
N GLU A 219 -10.32 7.50 -1.01
CA GLU A 219 -11.71 7.63 -0.58
C GLU A 219 -11.86 8.14 0.85
N ILE A 220 -13.07 8.53 1.24
CA ILE A 220 -13.37 8.75 2.67
C ILE A 220 -13.81 7.43 3.31
N GLY A 221 -13.28 7.17 4.51
CA GLY A 221 -13.55 5.94 5.26
C GLY A 221 -12.47 4.88 5.09
N LEU A 222 -12.57 3.82 5.91
CA LEU A 222 -11.57 2.75 6.02
C LEU A 222 -12.07 1.40 5.47
N GLN A 223 -13.38 1.17 5.51
CA GLN A 223 -14.06 -0.06 5.08
C GLN A 223 -13.66 -0.60 3.69
N THR A 224 -13.44 0.24 2.69
CA THR A 224 -13.08 -0.13 1.33
C THR A 224 -11.61 -0.49 1.23
N THR A 225 -10.75 0.18 2.00
CA THR A 225 -9.35 -0.22 2.13
C THR A 225 -9.24 -1.58 2.82
N LEU A 226 -10.03 -1.82 3.87
CA LEU A 226 -10.12 -3.15 4.51
C LEU A 226 -10.67 -4.22 3.55
N ALA A 227 -11.69 -3.88 2.75
CA ALA A 227 -12.21 -4.77 1.72
C ALA A 227 -11.18 -5.07 0.62
N ALA A 228 -10.33 -4.11 0.26
CA ALA A 228 -9.24 -4.33 -0.68
C ALA A 228 -8.25 -5.39 -0.17
N VAL A 229 -7.91 -5.35 1.13
CA VAL A 229 -7.09 -6.38 1.78
C VAL A 229 -7.79 -7.74 1.74
N ALA A 230 -9.08 -7.80 2.09
CA ALA A 230 -9.85 -9.04 2.02
C ALA A 230 -9.94 -9.61 0.59
N LEU A 231 -9.87 -8.76 -0.44
CA LEU A 231 -9.80 -9.16 -1.85
C LEU A 231 -8.39 -9.57 -2.32
N GLY A 232 -7.39 -9.51 -1.43
CA GLY A 232 -6.03 -9.99 -1.66
C GLY A 232 -5.01 -8.89 -2.00
N ALA A 233 -5.29 -7.62 -1.67
CA ALA A 233 -4.27 -6.58 -1.73
C ALA A 233 -3.15 -6.87 -0.72
N VAL A 234 -1.89 -6.92 -1.19
CA VAL A 234 -0.70 -7.21 -0.36
C VAL A 234 0.07 -5.95 0.08
N PHE A 235 -0.32 -4.81 -0.47
CA PHE A 235 0.21 -3.49 -0.17
C PHE A 235 -0.97 -2.53 -0.08
N VAL A 236 -0.95 -1.64 0.91
CA VAL A 236 -1.96 -0.61 1.11
C VAL A 236 -1.28 0.74 1.31
N GLU A 237 -1.76 1.75 0.59
CA GLU A 237 -1.34 3.14 0.77
C GLU A 237 -2.56 4.04 0.93
N ARG A 238 -2.49 4.92 1.93
CA ARG A 238 -3.50 5.96 2.19
C ARG A 238 -2.78 7.25 2.54
N HIS A 239 -3.25 8.38 2.03
CA HIS A 239 -2.76 9.67 2.50
C HIS A 239 -3.02 9.84 4.00
N ILE A 240 -2.09 10.44 4.73
CA ILE A 240 -2.20 10.71 6.16
C ILE A 240 -2.08 12.20 6.45
N THR A 241 -2.79 12.66 7.48
CA THR A 241 -2.76 14.06 7.91
C THR A 241 -2.84 14.15 9.43
N LEU A 242 -2.41 15.28 9.99
CA LEU A 242 -2.65 15.62 11.40
C LEU A 242 -4.08 16.15 11.60
N ASP A 243 -4.63 16.82 10.59
CA ASP A 243 -5.96 17.44 10.62
C ASP A 243 -6.50 17.60 9.18
N ARG A 244 -7.65 16.99 8.89
CA ARG A 244 -8.29 17.06 7.57
C ARG A 244 -8.81 18.45 7.20
N ALA A 245 -8.99 19.33 8.18
CA ALA A 245 -9.36 20.73 7.97
C ALA A 245 -8.15 21.63 7.64
N ASN A 246 -6.93 21.09 7.72
CA ASN A 246 -5.73 21.84 7.35
C ASN A 246 -5.73 22.16 5.84
N TRP A 247 -4.95 23.17 5.46
CA TRP A 247 -4.86 23.60 4.07
C TRP A 247 -4.06 22.59 3.23
N GLY A 248 -4.54 22.30 2.02
CA GLY A 248 -3.93 21.40 1.05
C GLY A 248 -4.96 20.56 0.30
N SER A 249 -4.66 20.16 -0.94
CA SER A 249 -5.60 19.40 -1.79
C SER A 249 -5.90 17.99 -1.26
N ASP A 250 -4.93 17.40 -0.57
CA ASP A 250 -4.98 15.98 -0.22
C ASP A 250 -5.52 15.78 1.21
N GLN A 251 -5.52 16.84 2.04
CA GLN A 251 -5.90 16.81 3.45
C GLN A 251 -7.29 16.22 3.67
N ALA A 252 -8.28 16.63 2.87
CA ALA A 252 -9.66 16.19 3.02
C ALA A 252 -9.86 14.68 2.76
N ALA A 253 -9.05 14.08 1.89
CA ALA A 253 -9.06 12.65 1.58
C ALA A 253 -8.13 11.82 2.50
N SER A 254 -7.30 12.50 3.30
CA SER A 254 -6.31 11.88 4.16
C SER A 254 -6.92 11.30 5.44
N VAL A 255 -6.19 10.34 6.01
CA VAL A 255 -6.55 9.64 7.24
C VAL A 255 -5.80 10.29 8.42
N GLU A 256 -6.54 10.67 9.45
CA GLU A 256 -5.97 11.19 10.71
C GLU A 256 -5.36 10.07 11.58
N PRO A 257 -4.54 10.38 12.58
CA PRO A 257 -3.78 9.37 13.34
C PRO A 257 -4.65 8.25 13.93
N GLN A 258 -5.80 8.59 14.52
CA GLN A 258 -6.73 7.59 15.06
C GLN A 258 -7.37 6.71 13.97
N GLY A 259 -7.54 7.24 12.77
CA GLY A 259 -8.02 6.48 11.62
C GLY A 259 -6.95 5.51 11.11
N LEU A 260 -5.69 5.93 11.13
CA LEU A 260 -4.56 5.10 10.71
C LEU A 260 -4.32 3.94 11.68
N ASP A 261 -4.36 4.20 12.99
CA ASP A 261 -4.30 3.16 14.03
C ASP A 261 -5.39 2.09 13.82
N ARG A 262 -6.64 2.53 13.64
CA ARG A 262 -7.75 1.60 13.36
C ARG A 262 -7.53 0.82 12.07
N LEU A 263 -7.05 1.49 11.02
CA LEU A 263 -6.80 0.85 9.73
C LEU A 263 -5.76 -0.26 9.86
N VAL A 264 -4.59 0.03 10.44
CA VAL A 264 -3.52 -0.98 10.62
C VAL A 264 -4.01 -2.12 11.50
N ARG A 265 -4.63 -1.81 12.66
CA ARG A 265 -5.20 -2.82 13.56
C ARG A 265 -6.17 -3.75 12.85
N ASP A 266 -7.13 -3.20 12.11
CA ASP A 266 -8.15 -3.98 11.42
C ASP A 266 -7.57 -4.78 10.23
N ILE A 267 -6.55 -4.27 9.53
CA ILE A 267 -5.80 -5.05 8.53
C ILE A 267 -5.18 -6.29 9.17
N ARG A 268 -4.49 -6.15 10.32
CA ARG A 268 -3.89 -7.30 11.03
C ARG A 268 -4.94 -8.31 11.51
N ILE A 269 -6.11 -7.84 11.93
CA ILE A 269 -7.23 -8.73 12.29
C ILE A 269 -7.75 -9.48 11.07
N ILE A 270 -7.91 -8.82 9.92
CA ILE A 270 -8.38 -9.44 8.68
C ILE A 270 -7.40 -10.50 8.19
N GLU A 271 -6.09 -10.22 8.21
CA GLU A 271 -5.06 -11.20 7.85
C GLU A 271 -5.20 -12.50 8.65
N GLN A 272 -5.46 -12.40 9.96
CA GLN A 272 -5.70 -13.56 10.82
C GLN A 272 -7.03 -14.24 10.50
N ALA A 273 -8.09 -13.47 10.24
CA ALA A 273 -9.44 -13.97 10.02
C ALA A 273 -9.63 -14.65 8.66
N LEU A 274 -8.84 -14.30 7.64
CA LEU A 274 -8.90 -14.92 6.31
C LEU A 274 -8.60 -16.42 6.34
N GLY A 275 -7.70 -16.86 7.24
CA GLY A 275 -7.38 -18.27 7.45
C GLY A 275 -6.78 -18.97 6.23
N ASP A 276 -6.94 -20.29 6.18
CA ASP A 276 -6.40 -21.18 5.13
C ASP A 276 -7.46 -21.67 4.13
N GLY A 277 -8.71 -21.24 4.29
CA GLY A 277 -9.85 -21.66 3.46
C GLY A 277 -10.34 -23.09 3.73
N VAL A 278 -9.78 -23.81 4.72
CA VAL A 278 -10.19 -25.19 5.04
C VAL A 278 -11.26 -25.18 6.13
N LYS A 279 -12.47 -25.68 5.83
CA LYS A 279 -13.54 -25.78 6.84
C LYS A 279 -13.17 -26.79 7.92
N LYS A 280 -13.11 -26.30 9.15
CA LYS A 280 -12.89 -27.11 10.37
C LYS A 280 -14.01 -26.86 11.37
N VAL A 281 -14.18 -27.82 12.29
CA VAL A 281 -14.96 -27.63 13.52
C VAL A 281 -13.96 -27.32 14.61
N TYR A 282 -14.05 -26.12 15.19
CA TYR A 282 -13.13 -25.71 16.25
C TYR A 282 -13.52 -26.35 17.58
N GLU A 283 -12.56 -26.47 18.50
CA GLU A 283 -12.81 -27.02 19.84
C GLU A 283 -13.98 -26.30 20.56
N GLY A 284 -14.04 -24.97 20.43
CA GLY A 284 -15.14 -24.15 20.95
C GLY A 284 -16.51 -24.43 20.33
N GLU A 285 -16.56 -25.08 19.15
CA GLU A 285 -17.81 -25.48 18.50
C GLU A 285 -18.32 -26.84 18.99
N LEU A 286 -17.48 -27.70 19.60
CA LEU A 286 -17.88 -29.06 20.00
C LEU A 286 -19.00 -29.07 21.05
N GLY A 287 -18.96 -28.15 22.01
CA GLY A 287 -20.01 -27.96 23.01
C GLY A 287 -21.36 -27.54 22.39
N PRO A 288 -21.42 -26.39 21.67
CA PRO A 288 -22.60 -25.99 20.90
C PRO A 288 -23.11 -27.07 19.96
N MET A 289 -22.21 -27.76 19.26
CA MET A 289 -22.54 -28.85 18.35
C MET A 289 -23.29 -29.98 19.06
N LYS A 290 -22.79 -30.45 20.21
CA LYS A 290 -23.46 -31.47 21.04
C LYS A 290 -24.81 -31.00 21.58
N LYS A 291 -24.91 -29.72 21.96
CA LYS A 291 -26.13 -29.13 22.55
C LYS A 291 -27.23 -28.86 21.53
N LEU A 292 -26.89 -28.37 20.34
CA LEU A 292 -27.85 -27.79 19.39
C LEU A 292 -28.19 -28.71 18.21
N ARG A 293 -27.31 -29.67 17.86
CA ARG A 293 -27.65 -30.65 16.81
C ARG A 293 -28.70 -31.63 17.35
N ARG A 294 -29.94 -31.51 16.86
CA ARG A 294 -31.06 -32.37 17.25
C ARG A 294 -30.88 -33.84 16.84
N VAL A 295 -30.18 -34.09 15.74
CA VAL A 295 -29.90 -35.43 15.23
C VAL A 295 -28.39 -35.58 14.93
N PRO A 296 -27.80 -36.75 15.19
CA PRO A 296 -26.46 -37.06 14.70
C PRO A 296 -26.42 -36.97 13.17
N GLY A 297 -25.37 -36.39 12.61
CA GLY A 297 -25.19 -36.36 11.16
C GLY A 297 -24.82 -37.76 10.68
N VAL A 298 -25.61 -38.34 9.77
CA VAL A 298 -25.43 -39.71 9.25
C VAL A 298 -23.99 -39.94 8.71
N ILE A 299 -23.39 -38.92 8.12
CA ILE A 299 -22.01 -38.96 7.60
C ILE A 299 -20.98 -38.89 8.75
N ALA A 300 -21.23 -38.09 9.79
CA ALA A 300 -20.32 -37.97 10.92
C ALA A 300 -20.25 -39.26 11.75
N GLU A 301 -21.36 -40.00 11.83
CA GLU A 301 -21.37 -41.33 12.45
C GLU A 301 -20.56 -42.34 11.62
N GLN A 302 -20.64 -42.30 10.29
CA GLN A 302 -19.85 -43.16 9.40
C GLN A 302 -18.36 -42.84 9.45
N GLU A 303 -17.98 -41.57 9.47
CA GLU A 303 -16.58 -41.13 9.58
C GLU A 303 -15.99 -41.49 10.95
N ALA A 304 -16.74 -41.30 12.05
CA ALA A 304 -16.31 -41.69 13.39
C ALA A 304 -16.18 -43.23 13.52
N ALA A 305 -17.10 -43.99 12.92
CA ALA A 305 -17.03 -45.45 12.89
C ALA A 305 -15.83 -45.95 12.08
N GLN A 306 -15.52 -45.32 10.94
CA GLN A 306 -14.32 -45.64 10.14
C GLN A 306 -13.02 -45.28 10.87
N ALA A 307 -12.96 -44.13 11.53
CA ALA A 307 -11.79 -43.72 12.30
C ALA A 307 -11.55 -44.64 13.52
N ALA A 308 -12.62 -45.08 14.20
CA ALA A 308 -12.53 -46.04 15.29
C ALA A 308 -12.06 -47.42 14.81
N ALA A 309 -12.57 -47.91 13.68
CA ALA A 309 -12.16 -49.18 13.07
C ALA A 309 -10.70 -49.16 12.58
N ALA A 310 -10.18 -48.00 12.17
CA ALA A 310 -8.78 -47.85 11.77
C ALA A 310 -7.81 -47.69 12.96
N ALA A 311 -8.32 -47.40 14.16
CA ALA A 311 -7.53 -47.21 15.37
C ALA A 311 -7.44 -48.47 16.26
N GLU A 312 -8.17 -49.55 15.92
CA GLU A 312 -7.97 -50.84 16.59
C GLU A 312 -6.62 -51.43 16.17
N PRO A 313 -5.69 -51.70 17.10
CA PRO A 313 -4.42 -52.31 16.76
C PRO A 313 -4.69 -53.73 16.24
N GLU A 314 -4.07 -54.10 15.11
CA GLU A 314 -4.00 -55.49 14.68
C GLU A 314 -3.53 -56.34 15.87
N THR A 315 -4.45 -57.12 16.43
CA THR A 315 -4.12 -58.12 17.43
C THR A 315 -3.21 -59.14 16.76
N VAL A 316 -1.90 -59.01 17.01
CA VAL A 316 -0.91 -60.04 16.66
C VAL A 316 -1.32 -61.31 17.40
N SER A 317 -1.86 -62.27 16.66
CA SER A 317 -2.09 -63.62 17.16
C SER A 317 -0.74 -64.30 17.38
N ALA A 318 -0.63 -64.98 18.52
CA ALA A 318 0.53 -65.70 19.05
C ALA A 318 1.27 -66.62 18.06
#